data_AF-A0A433WEC1-F1
#
_entry.id   AF-A0A433WEC1-F1
#
_cell.length_a   1.000
_cell.length_b   1.000
_cell.length_c   1.000
_cell.angle_alpha   90.00
_cell.angle_beta   90.00
_cell.angle_gamma   90.00
#
_symmetry.space_group_name_H-M   'P 1'
#
loop_
_entity.id
_entity.type
_entity.pdbx_description
1 polymer ?
#
loop_
_entity_poly.entity_id
_entity_poly.type
_entity_poly.pdbx_seq_one_letter_code
_entity_poly.pdbx_strand_id
1 'polypeptide(L)'
;MKKLRHLFWLFLMYSSLAQAQNYLFIGSYNWNKEKEGIYVYRFDTATGGLQFVSSLRDVLNPGYLALSPDGRYVYACTEARTPGDGGMSSFAFDSVRGALTFISRQPAGSENPVYTAVHKSGKWLINACYTGGSAAVFPLSDKGVIGLAAQVFLFRDSSLTERQRSSHVHSSVFSLDHHQVLLPDLGADKIRCFTFTDSSSRPLQAAAAPFIRTVPGSGPRHITIHPNQRFVYCIEEMSGNVVAYTYHNGQLQAQQTIRAHFRKEGSDFNSADIHLSPDGRFLYASTRDPENIIVIFRVNSASGRLTSIGRQPSGGSHPRNFVIDPSGKYLLAANQLSGNVVVFRRNMRTGRLRKTGISIQAPGASCLQLRSYHVTR
;
A
#
# COMPACT_ATOMS: atom_id res chain seq x y z
N MET A 1 71.00 30.41 -3.42
CA MET A 1 69.73 31.19 -3.44
C MET A 1 68.82 30.56 -4.50
N LYS A 2 68.17 29.41 -4.26
CA LYS A 2 66.82 29.18 -3.69
C LYS A 2 65.69 30.07 -4.27
N LYS A 3 64.67 29.36 -4.80
CA LYS A 3 63.22 29.71 -4.98
C LYS A 3 62.79 30.20 -6.36
N LEU A 4 61.68 29.78 -6.96
CA LEU A 4 60.68 28.72 -6.67
C LEU A 4 59.77 28.67 -7.92
N ARG A 5 59.64 27.50 -8.58
CA ARG A 5 58.66 27.28 -9.66
C ARG A 5 57.35 26.85 -9.01
N HIS A 6 56.29 27.67 -9.12
CA HIS A 6 54.95 27.29 -8.68
C HIS A 6 54.13 26.78 -9.87
N LEU A 7 53.96 25.47 -9.93
CA LEU A 7 53.02 24.78 -10.80
C LEU A 7 51.69 24.67 -10.04
N PHE A 8 50.68 25.45 -10.43
CA PHE A 8 49.33 25.36 -9.87
C PHE A 8 48.61 24.16 -10.50
N TRP A 9 48.48 23.06 -9.78
CA TRP A 9 47.57 21.96 -10.12
C TRP A 9 46.17 22.32 -9.61
N LEU A 10 45.27 22.69 -10.52
CA LEU A 10 43.83 22.75 -10.24
C LEU A 10 43.29 21.31 -10.17
N PHE A 11 43.10 20.80 -8.95
CA PHE A 11 42.30 19.61 -8.71
C PHE A 11 40.82 19.97 -8.89
N LEU A 12 40.23 19.69 -10.05
CA LEU A 12 38.77 19.67 -10.19
C LEU A 12 38.25 18.46 -9.40
N MET A 13 37.77 18.70 -8.17
CA MET A 13 36.90 17.73 -7.51
C MET A 13 35.56 17.70 -8.26
N TYR A 14 35.39 16.73 -9.15
CA TYR A 14 34.05 16.33 -9.60
C TYR A 14 33.31 15.75 -8.39
N SER A 15 32.58 16.59 -7.67
CA SER A 15 31.53 16.11 -6.78
C SER A 15 30.46 15.46 -7.67
N SER A 16 30.46 14.14 -7.78
CA SER A 16 29.34 13.40 -8.35
C SER A 16 28.13 13.66 -7.44
N LEU A 17 27.28 14.60 -7.84
CA LEU A 17 25.96 14.72 -7.24
C LEU A 17 25.25 13.40 -7.54
N ALA A 18 25.19 12.51 -6.54
CA ALA A 18 24.41 11.29 -6.62
C ALA A 18 22.96 11.68 -6.91
N GLN A 19 22.52 11.53 -8.16
CA GLN A 19 21.16 11.84 -8.53
C GLN A 19 20.25 10.72 -8.03
N ALA A 20 19.44 11.02 -7.02
CA ALA A 20 18.44 10.07 -6.53
C ALA A 20 17.46 9.74 -7.68
N GLN A 21 17.27 8.45 -7.94
CA GLN A 21 16.30 7.96 -8.91
C GLN A 21 15.05 7.50 -8.15
N ASN A 22 13.88 8.04 -8.46
CA ASN A 22 12.63 7.58 -7.87
C ASN A 22 11.94 6.66 -8.87
N TYR A 23 11.49 5.50 -8.39
CA TYR A 23 10.72 4.55 -9.18
C TYR A 23 9.32 4.40 -8.63
N LEU A 24 8.36 4.31 -9.55
CA LEU A 24 7.00 3.89 -9.33
C LEU A 24 6.86 2.45 -9.84
N PHE A 25 6.50 1.55 -8.94
CA PHE A 25 6.12 0.18 -9.24
C PHE A 25 4.60 0.08 -9.28
N ILE A 26 4.06 -0.57 -10.30
CA ILE A 26 2.62 -0.70 -10.52
C ILE A 26 2.28 -2.18 -10.61
N GLY A 27 1.52 -2.69 -9.64
CA GLY A 27 0.89 -4.00 -9.75
C GLY A 27 -0.43 -3.89 -10.51
N SER A 28 -0.78 -4.91 -11.30
CA SER A 28 -2.01 -4.93 -12.09
C SER A 28 -2.73 -6.27 -12.03
N TYR A 29 -3.99 -6.25 -12.45
CA TYR A 29 -4.71 -7.46 -12.87
C TYR A 29 -4.52 -7.65 -14.38
N ASN A 30 -4.07 -8.83 -14.78
CA ASN A 30 -3.88 -9.22 -16.18
C ASN A 30 -4.61 -10.53 -16.46
N TRP A 31 -5.28 -10.61 -17.61
CA TRP A 31 -6.18 -11.73 -17.95
C TRP A 31 -5.43 -13.01 -18.34
N ASN A 32 -4.15 -12.90 -18.69
CA ASN A 32 -3.24 -14.02 -18.92
C ASN A 32 -1.79 -13.57 -18.69
N LYS A 33 -0.87 -14.54 -18.65
CA LYS A 33 0.56 -14.35 -18.35
C LYS A 33 1.35 -13.67 -19.48
N GLU A 34 0.83 -13.63 -20.70
CA GLU A 34 1.49 -12.97 -21.84
C GLU A 34 1.38 -11.44 -21.78
N LYS A 35 0.41 -10.93 -21.01
CA LYS A 35 0.23 -9.49 -20.75
C LYS A 35 1.09 -9.04 -19.59
N GLU A 36 1.51 -7.79 -19.61
CA GLU A 36 2.26 -7.16 -18.52
C GLU A 36 1.47 -7.22 -17.21
N GLY A 37 2.12 -7.69 -16.15
CA GLY A 37 1.55 -7.72 -14.81
C GLY A 37 2.14 -6.65 -13.88
N ILE A 38 3.44 -6.37 -13.99
CA ILE A 38 4.09 -5.32 -13.19
C ILE A 38 4.72 -4.30 -14.12
N TYR A 39 4.52 -3.01 -13.85
CA TYR A 39 5.17 -1.92 -14.59
C TYR A 39 6.12 -1.14 -13.67
N VAL A 40 7.21 -0.65 -14.25
CA VAL A 40 8.20 0.21 -13.58
C VAL A 40 8.34 1.51 -14.37
N TYR A 41 8.14 2.62 -13.67
CA TYR A 41 8.32 3.97 -14.19
C TYR A 41 9.34 4.73 -13.34
N ARG A 42 10.12 5.62 -13.94
CA ARG A 42 10.83 6.69 -13.22
C ARG A 42 9.84 7.79 -12.88
N PHE A 43 9.87 8.24 -11.63
CA PHE A 43 9.08 9.36 -11.14
C PHE A 43 9.98 10.57 -10.88
N ASP A 44 9.66 11.69 -11.52
CA ASP A 44 10.30 12.97 -11.26
C ASP A 44 9.56 13.68 -10.13
N THR A 45 10.20 13.77 -8.97
CA THR A 45 9.63 14.41 -7.76
C THR A 45 9.59 15.95 -7.84
N ALA A 46 10.25 16.55 -8.82
CA ALA A 46 10.21 18.00 -9.06
C ALA A 46 9.03 18.39 -9.96
N THR A 47 8.77 17.61 -11.01
CA THR A 47 7.74 17.93 -12.02
C THR A 47 6.45 17.11 -11.85
N GLY A 48 6.54 15.91 -11.28
CA GLY A 48 5.49 14.89 -11.26
C GLY A 48 5.49 14.01 -12.52
N GLY A 49 6.52 14.12 -13.37
CA GLY A 49 6.68 13.34 -14.60
C GLY A 49 6.81 11.84 -14.34
N LEU A 50 6.26 11.04 -15.25
CA LEU A 50 6.39 9.59 -15.27
C LEU A 50 7.01 9.15 -16.60
N GLN A 51 8.14 8.45 -16.53
CA GLN A 51 8.82 7.90 -17.70
C GLN A 51 8.84 6.38 -17.59
N PHE A 52 8.34 5.68 -18.61
CA PHE A 52 8.37 4.21 -18.64
C PHE A 52 9.82 3.70 -18.63
N VAL A 53 10.07 2.61 -17.90
CA VAL A 53 11.39 1.99 -17.79
C VAL A 53 11.34 0.53 -18.23
N SER A 54 10.48 -0.24 -17.59
CA SER A 54 10.34 -1.67 -17.86
C SER A 54 8.97 -2.18 -17.43
N SER A 55 8.67 -3.41 -17.83
CA SER A 55 7.52 -4.17 -17.36
C SER A 55 7.87 -5.64 -17.25
N LEU A 56 7.11 -6.37 -16.45
CA LEU A 56 7.27 -7.80 -16.22
C LEU A 56 6.03 -8.56 -16.73
N ARG A 57 6.27 -9.58 -17.56
CA ARG A 57 5.30 -10.58 -18.02
C ARG A 57 5.51 -11.89 -17.26
N ASP A 58 4.80 -12.95 -17.65
CA ASP A 58 4.89 -14.29 -17.06
C ASP A 58 4.47 -14.39 -15.58
N VAL A 59 3.84 -13.33 -15.08
CA VAL A 59 3.22 -13.25 -13.75
C VAL A 59 1.73 -13.00 -13.91
N LEU A 60 0.90 -13.74 -13.18
CA LEU A 60 -0.55 -13.60 -13.25
C LEU A 60 -1.05 -12.80 -12.05
N ASN A 61 -1.92 -11.83 -12.31
CA ASN A 61 -2.62 -10.98 -11.35
C ASN A 61 -1.76 -10.52 -10.14
N PRO A 62 -0.61 -9.85 -10.36
CA PRO A 62 0.18 -9.23 -9.29
C PRO A 62 -0.54 -8.01 -8.66
N GLY A 63 -1.67 -8.26 -8.00
CA GLY A 63 -2.66 -7.24 -7.65
C GLY A 63 -2.30 -6.34 -6.45
N TYR A 64 -1.26 -6.69 -5.69
CA TYR A 64 -0.71 -5.86 -4.62
C TYR A 64 0.78 -6.12 -4.45
N LEU A 65 1.56 -5.06 -4.23
CA LEU A 65 3.02 -5.10 -4.12
C LEU A 65 3.47 -4.56 -2.76
N ALA A 66 4.57 -5.09 -2.24
CA ALA A 66 5.37 -4.50 -1.18
C ALA A 66 6.85 -4.51 -1.56
N LEU A 67 7.61 -3.52 -1.06
CA LEU A 67 9.05 -3.41 -1.28
C LEU A 67 9.81 -3.85 -0.04
N SER A 68 10.97 -4.48 -0.20
CA SER A 68 11.89 -4.69 0.92
C SER A 68 12.37 -3.36 1.51
N PRO A 69 12.73 -3.31 2.81
CA PRO A 69 13.23 -2.09 3.44
C PRO A 69 14.45 -1.48 2.73
N ASP A 70 15.32 -2.30 2.16
CA ASP A 70 16.49 -1.88 1.36
C ASP A 70 16.16 -1.57 -0.12
N GLY A 71 14.96 -1.92 -0.58
CA GLY A 71 14.49 -1.69 -1.94
C GLY A 71 15.02 -2.65 -2.99
N ARG A 72 15.77 -3.66 -2.59
CA ARG A 72 16.37 -4.64 -3.50
C ARG A 72 15.36 -5.67 -4.01
N TYR A 73 14.22 -5.83 -3.32
CA TYR A 73 13.22 -6.84 -3.63
C TYR A 73 11.81 -6.26 -3.71
N VAL A 74 11.02 -6.80 -4.63
CA VAL A 74 9.58 -6.58 -4.74
C VAL A 74 8.88 -7.89 -4.42
N TYR A 75 7.90 -7.85 -3.53
CA TYR A 75 7.02 -8.97 -3.20
C TYR A 75 5.63 -8.66 -3.73
N ALA A 76 5.01 -9.63 -4.40
CA ALA A 76 3.71 -9.46 -5.03
C ALA A 76 2.74 -10.55 -4.60
N CYS A 77 1.51 -10.15 -4.31
CA CYS A 77 0.35 -11.06 -4.31
C CYS A 77 0.06 -11.46 -5.76
N THR A 78 0.35 -12.69 -6.14
CA THR A 78 0.13 -13.24 -7.50
C THR A 78 -0.99 -14.25 -7.51
N GLU A 79 -1.51 -14.56 -8.70
CA GLU A 79 -2.69 -15.40 -8.88
C GLU A 79 -3.90 -14.87 -8.09
N ALA A 80 -3.90 -13.55 -7.79
CA ALA A 80 -5.06 -12.91 -7.20
C ALA A 80 -6.26 -13.03 -8.15
N ARG A 81 -7.47 -13.25 -7.62
CA ARG A 81 -8.68 -13.52 -8.42
C ARG A 81 -8.59 -14.76 -9.34
N THR A 82 -7.68 -15.69 -9.09
CA THR A 82 -7.66 -16.99 -9.75
C THR A 82 -8.37 -18.02 -8.86
N PRO A 83 -9.50 -18.61 -9.29
CA PRO A 83 -10.26 -19.55 -8.48
C PRO A 83 -9.39 -20.72 -7.97
N GLY A 84 -9.45 -20.99 -6.67
CA GLY A 84 -8.68 -22.06 -6.03
C GLY A 84 -7.16 -21.82 -5.91
N ASP A 85 -6.63 -20.66 -6.31
CA ASP A 85 -5.20 -20.35 -6.27
C ASP A 85 -4.89 -19.01 -5.56
N GLY A 86 -3.64 -18.84 -5.18
CA GLY A 86 -3.11 -17.67 -4.52
C GLY A 86 -1.63 -17.85 -4.23
N GLY A 87 -0.81 -16.92 -4.74
CA GLY A 87 0.63 -16.96 -4.61
C GLY A 87 1.21 -15.70 -3.97
N MET A 88 2.36 -15.87 -3.32
CA MET A 88 3.28 -14.79 -3.01
C MET A 88 4.53 -14.98 -3.86
N SER A 89 4.83 -14.03 -4.73
CA SER A 89 6.01 -14.06 -5.60
C SER A 89 7.01 -12.99 -5.20
N SER A 90 8.29 -13.24 -5.44
CA SER A 90 9.40 -12.34 -5.14
C SER A 90 10.24 -12.05 -6.39
N PHE A 91 10.72 -10.82 -6.47
CA PHE A 91 11.51 -10.34 -7.59
C PHE A 91 12.70 -9.51 -7.10
N ALA A 92 13.88 -9.69 -7.68
CA ALA A 92 15.00 -8.78 -7.49
C ALA A 92 14.75 -7.52 -8.33
N PHE A 93 15.09 -6.35 -7.79
CA PHE A 93 15.06 -5.09 -8.51
C PHE A 93 16.47 -4.54 -8.73
N ASP A 94 16.85 -4.41 -10.00
CA ASP A 94 18.06 -3.70 -10.40
C ASP A 94 17.72 -2.21 -10.49
N SER A 95 18.15 -1.41 -9.51
CA SER A 95 17.87 0.04 -9.49
C SER A 95 18.64 0.85 -10.54
N VAL A 96 19.71 0.30 -11.13
CA VAL A 96 20.47 0.94 -12.21
C VAL A 96 19.72 0.78 -13.53
N ARG A 97 19.32 -0.44 -13.85
CA ARG A 97 18.58 -0.77 -15.09
C ARG A 97 17.08 -0.53 -14.97
N GLY A 98 16.54 -0.47 -13.77
CA GLY A 98 15.12 -0.37 -13.47
C GLY A 98 14.33 -1.60 -13.91
N ALA A 99 14.89 -2.80 -13.74
CA ALA A 99 14.32 -4.07 -14.20
C ALA A 99 14.06 -5.04 -13.04
N LEU A 100 13.03 -5.87 -13.19
CA LEU A 100 12.65 -6.91 -12.24
C LEU A 100 13.08 -8.30 -12.75
N THR A 101 13.54 -9.15 -11.84
CA THR A 101 13.88 -10.55 -12.14
C THR A 101 13.19 -11.47 -11.13
N PHE A 102 12.43 -12.45 -11.60
CA PHE A 102 11.77 -13.43 -10.73
C PHE A 102 12.78 -14.22 -9.89
N ILE A 103 12.44 -14.47 -8.62
CA ILE A 103 13.26 -15.24 -7.67
C ILE A 103 12.53 -16.51 -7.25
N SER A 104 11.37 -16.36 -6.61
CA SER A 104 10.64 -17.48 -6.01
C SER A 104 9.15 -17.18 -5.87
N ARG A 105 8.35 -18.25 -5.76
CA ARG A 105 6.92 -18.22 -5.44
C ARG A 105 6.62 -19.20 -4.32
N GLN A 106 5.72 -18.82 -3.42
CA GLN A 106 5.12 -19.69 -2.41
C GLN A 106 3.60 -19.61 -2.47
N PRO A 107 2.87 -20.69 -2.10
CA PRO A 107 1.44 -20.59 -1.84
C PRO A 107 1.15 -19.52 -0.78
N ALA A 108 0.13 -18.70 -1.01
CA ALA A 108 -0.25 -17.59 -0.14
C ALA A 108 -0.88 -18.01 1.21
N GLY A 109 -1.04 -19.31 1.45
CA GLY A 109 -1.75 -19.87 2.60
C GLY A 109 -3.25 -20.10 2.34
N SER A 110 -3.86 -19.33 1.44
CA SER A 110 -5.18 -19.61 0.86
C SER A 110 -5.44 -18.76 -0.40
N GLU A 111 -6.64 -18.87 -0.98
CA GLU A 111 -7.01 -18.24 -2.25
C GLU A 111 -7.06 -16.70 -2.18
N ASN A 112 -6.65 -16.06 -3.28
CA ASN A 112 -6.84 -14.63 -3.57
C ASN A 112 -6.15 -13.70 -2.56
N PRO A 113 -4.81 -13.67 -2.52
CA PRO A 113 -4.05 -12.69 -1.75
C PRO A 113 -4.30 -11.28 -2.29
N VAL A 114 -4.65 -10.34 -1.42
CA VAL A 114 -5.05 -8.96 -1.81
C VAL A 114 -4.20 -7.87 -1.18
N TYR A 115 -3.34 -8.22 -0.23
CA TYR A 115 -2.46 -7.28 0.46
C TYR A 115 -1.23 -8.00 1.00
N THR A 116 -0.09 -7.33 0.99
CA THR A 116 1.13 -7.83 1.63
C THR A 116 1.96 -6.69 2.20
N ALA A 117 2.71 -6.97 3.26
CA ALA A 117 3.63 -6.05 3.89
C ALA A 117 4.92 -6.76 4.32
N VAL A 118 6.04 -6.05 4.26
CA VAL A 118 7.35 -6.52 4.72
C VAL A 118 7.66 -5.90 6.08
N HIS A 119 8.10 -6.71 7.03
CA HIS A 119 8.53 -6.22 8.34
C HIS A 119 9.83 -5.39 8.21
N LYS A 120 10.05 -4.42 9.12
CA LYS A 120 11.23 -3.52 9.06
C LYS A 120 12.58 -4.23 9.03
N SER A 121 12.67 -5.44 9.59
CA SER A 121 13.90 -6.24 9.60
C SER A 121 14.25 -6.80 8.22
N GLY A 122 13.32 -6.80 7.27
CA GLY A 122 13.47 -7.45 5.97
C GLY A 122 13.40 -8.99 6.03
N LYS A 123 13.16 -9.57 7.22
CA LYS A 123 13.15 -11.03 7.44
C LYS A 123 11.78 -11.67 7.39
N TRP A 124 10.71 -10.88 7.34
CA TRP A 124 9.34 -11.40 7.34
C TRP A 124 8.45 -10.69 6.35
N LEU A 125 7.63 -11.48 5.69
CA LEU A 125 6.52 -11.05 4.84
C LEU A 125 5.22 -11.52 5.48
N ILE A 126 4.21 -10.66 5.50
CA ILE A 126 2.84 -11.06 5.85
C ILE A 126 1.92 -10.77 4.67
N ASN A 127 0.92 -11.61 4.46
CA ASN A 127 -0.14 -11.36 3.49
C ASN A 127 -1.54 -11.52 4.09
N ALA A 128 -2.52 -11.02 3.37
CA ALA A 128 -3.95 -11.23 3.62
C ALA A 128 -4.61 -11.83 2.38
N CYS A 129 -5.39 -12.89 2.56
CA CYS A 129 -6.14 -13.56 1.51
C CYS A 129 -7.64 -13.31 1.68
N TYR A 130 -8.24 -12.69 0.67
CA TYR A 130 -9.64 -12.25 0.70
C TYR A 130 -10.58 -13.44 0.60
N THR A 131 -10.54 -14.22 -0.49
CA THR A 131 -11.50 -15.31 -0.71
C THR A 131 -11.33 -16.40 0.33
N GLY A 132 -10.09 -16.78 0.62
CA GLY A 132 -9.82 -17.82 1.61
C GLY A 132 -9.90 -17.37 3.07
N GLY A 133 -10.20 -16.09 3.36
CA GLY A 133 -10.38 -15.58 4.72
C GLY A 133 -9.19 -15.85 5.64
N SER A 134 -7.97 -15.50 5.22
CA SER A 134 -6.75 -15.89 5.94
C SER A 134 -5.68 -14.81 6.00
N ALA A 135 -4.70 -15.03 6.88
CA ALA A 135 -3.42 -14.33 6.85
C ALA A 135 -2.29 -15.35 7.03
N ALA A 136 -1.18 -15.18 6.32
CA ALA A 136 0.00 -16.01 6.47
C ALA A 136 1.27 -15.17 6.62
N VAL A 137 2.26 -15.73 7.34
CA VAL A 137 3.56 -15.10 7.57
C VAL A 137 4.67 -16.01 7.06
N PHE A 138 5.62 -15.43 6.34
CA PHE A 138 6.69 -16.12 5.64
C PHE A 138 8.03 -15.54 6.05
N PRO A 139 9.04 -16.38 6.35
CA PRO A 139 10.41 -15.91 6.49
C PRO A 139 10.96 -15.51 5.12
N LEU A 140 11.80 -14.49 5.12
CA LEU A 140 12.51 -13.98 3.95
C LEU A 140 14.02 -14.21 4.13
N SER A 141 14.69 -14.67 3.08
CA SER A 141 16.15 -14.76 3.07
C SER A 141 16.80 -13.45 2.64
N ASP A 142 18.09 -13.29 2.93
CA ASP A 142 18.91 -12.15 2.46
C ASP A 142 19.00 -12.04 0.93
N LYS A 143 18.59 -13.09 0.21
CA LYS A 143 18.52 -13.12 -1.26
C LYS A 143 17.11 -12.85 -1.79
N GLY A 144 16.17 -12.44 -0.93
CA GLY A 144 14.79 -12.13 -1.29
C GLY A 144 13.90 -13.35 -1.52
N VAL A 145 14.37 -14.56 -1.21
CA VAL A 145 13.57 -15.80 -1.35
C VAL A 145 12.51 -15.85 -0.27
N ILE A 146 11.28 -16.22 -0.65
CA ILE A 146 10.17 -16.47 0.28
C ILE A 146 10.25 -17.93 0.73
N GLY A 147 10.45 -18.16 2.03
CA GLY A 147 10.40 -19.49 2.64
C GLY A 147 8.98 -20.02 2.79
N LEU A 148 8.84 -21.29 3.18
CA LEU A 148 7.53 -21.86 3.52
C LEU A 148 6.83 -21.03 4.62
N ALA A 149 5.50 -20.96 4.57
CA ALA A 149 4.73 -20.24 5.58
C ALA A 149 5.07 -20.75 6.99
N ALA A 150 5.54 -19.86 7.85
CA ALA A 150 5.82 -20.18 9.25
C ALA A 150 4.52 -20.34 10.06
N GLN A 151 3.50 -19.53 9.72
CA GLN A 151 2.15 -19.67 10.28
C GLN A 151 1.11 -19.28 9.22
N VAL A 152 -0.04 -19.96 9.26
CA VAL A 152 -1.24 -19.63 8.49
C VAL A 152 -2.42 -19.59 9.45
N PHE A 153 -3.18 -18.50 9.42
CA PHE A 153 -4.39 -18.32 10.22
C PHE A 153 -5.60 -18.32 9.30
N LEU A 154 -6.47 -19.32 9.45
CA LEU A 154 -7.74 -19.40 8.75
C LEU A 154 -8.86 -18.88 9.65
N PHE A 155 -9.66 -17.96 9.14
CA PHE A 155 -10.79 -17.39 9.86
C PHE A 155 -12.10 -17.85 9.22
N ARG A 156 -13.09 -18.15 10.07
CA ARG A 156 -14.40 -18.71 9.66
C ARG A 156 -15.58 -17.89 10.19
N ASP A 157 -15.29 -16.71 10.74
CA ASP A 157 -16.32 -15.77 11.17
C ASP A 157 -17.10 -15.23 9.97
N SER A 158 -18.28 -14.68 10.22
CA SER A 158 -19.16 -14.05 9.23
C SER A 158 -19.84 -12.83 9.85
N SER A 159 -20.61 -12.10 9.04
CA SER A 159 -21.43 -10.96 9.47
C SER A 159 -22.74 -10.88 8.66
N LEU A 160 -23.27 -9.67 8.50
CA LEU A 160 -24.67 -9.39 8.18
C LEU A 160 -25.08 -9.67 6.73
N THR A 161 -24.19 -9.43 5.76
CA THR A 161 -24.55 -9.35 4.33
C THR A 161 -24.11 -10.57 3.52
N GLU A 162 -24.60 -10.69 2.28
CA GLU A 162 -24.19 -11.75 1.34
C GLU A 162 -22.66 -11.78 1.13
N ARG A 163 -22.02 -10.61 1.03
CA ARG A 163 -20.57 -10.46 0.90
C ARG A 163 -19.81 -10.76 2.19
N GLN A 164 -20.50 -11.11 3.27
CA GLN A 164 -19.98 -11.35 4.60
C GLN A 164 -20.41 -12.71 5.16
N ARG A 165 -20.77 -13.68 4.30
CA ARG A 165 -21.05 -15.06 4.73
C ARG A 165 -19.82 -15.80 5.28
N SER A 166 -18.64 -15.26 5.07
CA SER A 166 -17.35 -15.77 5.55
C SER A 166 -16.35 -14.63 5.77
N SER A 167 -15.24 -14.93 6.42
CA SER A 167 -14.15 -13.98 6.66
C SER A 167 -13.48 -13.58 5.35
N HIS A 168 -13.11 -12.31 5.25
CA HIS A 168 -12.42 -11.71 4.10
C HIS A 168 -11.37 -10.73 4.59
N VAL A 169 -10.21 -11.24 5.02
CA VAL A 169 -9.09 -10.39 5.46
C VAL A 169 -8.58 -9.59 4.26
N HIS A 170 -8.63 -8.27 4.37
CA HIS A 170 -8.41 -7.38 3.23
C HIS A 170 -7.08 -6.61 3.31
N SER A 171 -6.49 -6.44 4.49
CA SER A 171 -5.14 -5.88 4.60
C SER A 171 -4.34 -6.46 5.76
N SER A 172 -3.02 -6.33 5.67
CA SER A 172 -2.07 -6.73 6.71
C SER A 172 -1.08 -5.61 6.99
N VAL A 173 -1.31 -4.90 8.10
CA VAL A 173 -0.64 -3.63 8.40
C VAL A 173 0.16 -3.76 9.69
N PHE A 174 1.47 -3.56 9.61
CA PHE A 174 2.31 -3.43 10.80
C PHE A 174 2.05 -2.10 11.50
N SER A 175 2.07 -2.09 12.83
CA SER A 175 2.23 -0.86 13.60
C SER A 175 3.56 -0.16 13.23
N LEU A 176 3.67 1.15 13.45
CA LEU A 176 4.88 1.90 13.12
C LEU A 176 6.10 1.53 13.99
N ASP A 177 5.87 0.95 15.18
CA ASP A 177 6.92 0.33 15.99
C ASP A 177 7.26 -1.11 15.52
N HIS A 178 6.44 -1.69 14.65
CA HIS A 178 6.49 -3.02 14.06
C HIS A 178 6.32 -4.19 15.05
N HIS A 179 5.77 -3.94 16.23
CA HIS A 179 5.50 -4.98 17.23
C HIS A 179 4.08 -5.53 17.18
N GLN A 180 3.26 -5.04 16.25
CA GLN A 180 1.88 -5.46 16.11
C GLN A 180 1.46 -5.51 14.65
N VAL A 181 0.42 -6.29 14.40
CA VAL A 181 -0.23 -6.44 13.10
C VAL A 181 -1.73 -6.26 13.26
N LEU A 182 -2.29 -5.39 12.43
CA LEU A 182 -3.72 -5.16 12.29
C LEU A 182 -4.20 -5.80 10.97
N LEU A 183 -5.27 -6.59 11.07
CA LEU A 183 -5.87 -7.33 9.96
C LEU A 183 -7.36 -6.96 9.84
N PRO A 184 -7.72 -5.90 9.09
CA PRO A 184 -9.11 -5.65 8.70
C PRO A 184 -9.71 -6.86 7.99
N ASP A 185 -10.79 -7.37 8.57
CA ASP A 185 -11.57 -8.48 8.05
C ASP A 185 -12.94 -7.96 7.64
N LEU A 186 -13.08 -7.71 6.33
CA LEU A 186 -14.28 -7.19 5.72
C LEU A 186 -15.47 -8.13 5.97
N GLY A 187 -15.22 -9.43 5.90
CA GLY A 187 -16.24 -10.48 6.00
C GLY A 187 -16.80 -10.65 7.41
N ALA A 188 -16.01 -10.31 8.43
CA ALA A 188 -16.35 -10.53 9.83
C ALA A 188 -16.69 -9.26 10.63
N ASP A 189 -16.59 -8.06 10.03
CA ASP A 189 -16.67 -6.77 10.72
C ASP A 189 -15.73 -6.69 11.93
N LYS A 190 -14.46 -7.07 11.70
CA LYS A 190 -13.42 -7.11 12.71
C LYS A 190 -12.13 -6.46 12.20
N ILE A 191 -11.40 -5.82 13.10
CA ILE A 191 -9.97 -5.56 12.92
C ILE A 191 -9.24 -6.52 13.85
N ARG A 192 -8.66 -7.59 13.31
CA ARG A 192 -7.95 -8.60 14.12
C ARG A 192 -6.58 -8.06 14.51
N CYS A 193 -6.16 -8.34 15.74
CA CYS A 193 -4.97 -7.77 16.34
C CYS A 193 -4.02 -8.87 16.80
N PHE A 194 -2.77 -8.78 16.35
CA PHE A 194 -1.70 -9.71 16.69
C PHE A 194 -0.49 -8.92 17.20
N THR A 195 0.22 -9.48 18.16
CA THR A 195 1.59 -9.06 18.48
C THR A 195 2.56 -9.74 17.53
N PHE A 196 3.68 -9.07 17.23
CA PHE A 196 4.72 -9.53 16.33
C PHE A 196 6.10 -9.55 17.00
N THR A 197 6.74 -10.72 16.99
CA THR A 197 8.07 -10.93 17.59
C THR A 197 9.06 -11.44 16.53
N ASP A 198 9.88 -10.53 15.98
CA ASP A 198 10.82 -10.78 14.87
C ASP A 198 11.84 -11.91 15.14
N SER A 199 12.21 -12.11 16.41
CA SER A 199 13.17 -13.13 16.83
C SER A 199 12.57 -14.53 16.99
N SER A 200 11.24 -14.67 16.89
CA SER A 200 10.54 -15.95 17.06
C SER A 200 10.35 -16.65 15.70
N SER A 201 10.49 -17.97 15.68
CA SER A 201 10.11 -18.80 14.51
C SER A 201 8.59 -18.81 14.25
N ARG A 202 7.80 -18.43 15.26
CA ARG A 202 6.35 -18.21 15.18
C ARG A 202 6.05 -16.77 15.61
N PRO A 203 6.29 -15.79 14.72
CA PRO A 203 6.33 -14.38 15.09
C PRO A 203 4.96 -13.79 15.43
N LEU A 204 3.85 -14.38 14.96
CA LEU A 204 2.50 -13.88 15.22
C LEU A 204 1.85 -14.59 16.41
N GLN A 205 1.38 -13.81 17.37
CA GLN A 205 0.55 -14.27 18.49
C GLN A 205 -0.69 -13.38 18.60
N ALA A 206 -1.83 -13.94 18.97
CA ALA A 206 -3.04 -13.15 19.18
C ALA A 206 -2.78 -12.13 20.29
N ALA A 207 -3.20 -10.88 20.08
CA ALA A 207 -3.11 -9.86 21.12
C ALA A 207 -4.07 -10.17 22.28
N ALA A 208 -3.84 -9.58 23.46
CA ALA A 208 -4.72 -9.74 24.62
C ALA A 208 -6.18 -9.37 24.32
N ALA A 209 -6.39 -8.32 23.51
CA ALA A 209 -7.64 -8.08 22.82
C ALA A 209 -7.47 -8.53 21.35
N PRO A 210 -7.94 -9.73 20.96
CA PRO A 210 -7.58 -10.35 19.68
C PRO A 210 -8.25 -9.68 18.48
N PHE A 211 -9.25 -8.84 18.69
CA PHE A 211 -9.87 -8.03 17.65
C PHE A 211 -10.68 -6.87 18.23
N ILE A 212 -10.94 -5.87 17.39
CA ILE A 212 -11.95 -4.83 17.59
C ILE A 212 -13.12 -5.13 16.67
N ARG A 213 -14.35 -4.99 17.18
CA ARG A 213 -15.57 -5.09 16.35
C ARG A 213 -15.84 -3.75 15.68
N THR A 214 -16.11 -3.77 14.38
CA THR A 214 -16.70 -2.63 13.67
C THR A 214 -18.21 -2.74 13.69
N VAL A 215 -18.89 -1.75 13.12
CA VAL A 215 -20.35 -1.79 12.98
C VAL A 215 -20.73 -2.95 12.04
N PRO A 216 -21.70 -3.82 12.38
CA PRO A 216 -22.14 -4.88 11.47
C PRO A 216 -22.56 -4.34 10.09
N GLY A 217 -22.10 -4.99 9.02
CA GLY A 217 -22.32 -4.55 7.64
C GLY A 217 -21.32 -3.50 7.13
N SER A 218 -20.29 -3.15 7.91
CA SER A 218 -19.37 -2.07 7.57
C SER A 218 -18.25 -2.46 6.59
N GLY A 219 -17.69 -3.65 6.76
CA GLY A 219 -16.64 -4.18 5.91
C GLY A 219 -15.32 -3.39 6.01
N PRO A 220 -14.58 -3.44 7.14
CA PRO A 220 -13.30 -2.77 7.28
C PRO A 220 -12.29 -3.30 6.26
N ARG A 221 -11.62 -2.40 5.53
CA ARG A 221 -10.84 -2.75 4.33
C ARG A 221 -9.35 -2.48 4.49
N HIS A 222 -8.94 -1.21 4.46
CA HIS A 222 -7.54 -0.79 4.59
C HIS A 222 -7.38 0.10 5.82
N ILE A 223 -6.19 0.07 6.42
CA ILE A 223 -5.82 0.90 7.56
C ILE A 223 -4.60 1.76 7.22
N THR A 224 -4.58 2.99 7.73
CA THR A 224 -3.37 3.82 7.80
C THR A 224 -3.16 4.35 9.22
N ILE A 225 -1.90 4.52 9.63
CA ILE A 225 -1.51 4.92 10.99
C ILE A 225 -0.92 6.33 10.92
N HIS A 226 -1.37 7.21 11.81
CA HIS A 226 -0.84 8.56 11.90
C HIS A 226 0.65 8.54 12.30
N PRO A 227 1.51 9.40 11.72
CA PRO A 227 2.96 9.41 12.02
C PRO A 227 3.32 9.57 13.50
N ASN A 228 2.44 10.19 14.30
CA ASN A 228 2.61 10.32 15.74
C ASN A 228 2.23 9.05 16.54
N GLN A 229 1.78 7.98 15.87
CA GLN A 229 1.40 6.69 16.48
C GLN A 229 0.26 6.76 17.49
N ARG A 230 -0.54 7.83 17.51
CA ARG A 230 -1.67 7.96 18.46
C ARG A 230 -3.03 7.70 17.81
N PHE A 231 -3.08 7.69 16.49
CA PHE A 231 -4.32 7.58 15.73
C PHE A 231 -4.18 6.59 14.60
N VAL A 232 -5.26 5.84 14.37
CA VAL A 232 -5.40 4.88 13.28
C VAL A 232 -6.68 5.17 12.55
N TYR A 233 -6.66 5.07 11.23
CA TYR A 233 -7.82 5.32 10.38
C TYR A 233 -8.11 4.09 9.54
N CYS A 234 -9.35 3.62 9.57
CA CYS A 234 -9.83 2.51 8.77
C CYS A 234 -10.82 3.02 7.74
N ILE A 235 -10.64 2.67 6.48
CA ILE A 235 -11.67 2.82 5.45
C ILE A 235 -12.53 1.56 5.43
N GLU A 236 -13.85 1.73 5.51
CA GLU A 236 -14.85 0.67 5.49
C GLU A 236 -15.49 0.62 4.09
N GLU A 237 -15.33 -0.51 3.40
CA GLU A 237 -15.74 -0.68 1.99
C GLU A 237 -17.24 -0.53 1.81
N MET A 238 -18.00 -1.17 2.69
CA MET A 238 -19.44 -1.43 2.53
C MET A 238 -20.29 -0.35 3.18
N SER A 239 -19.91 0.17 4.35
CA SER A 239 -20.58 1.32 4.96
C SER A 239 -20.23 2.65 4.27
N GLY A 240 -19.12 2.71 3.53
CA GLY A 240 -18.64 3.92 2.88
C GLY A 240 -18.14 4.98 3.86
N ASN A 241 -17.63 4.56 5.02
CA ASN A 241 -17.12 5.44 6.07
C ASN A 241 -15.61 5.30 6.27
N VAL A 242 -15.01 6.37 6.80
CA VAL A 242 -13.73 6.32 7.50
C VAL A 242 -14.00 6.34 9.00
N VAL A 243 -13.43 5.40 9.73
CA VAL A 243 -13.46 5.38 11.19
C VAL A 243 -12.09 5.79 11.72
N ALA A 244 -12.06 6.81 12.56
CA ALA A 244 -10.88 7.25 13.29
C ALA A 244 -10.87 6.59 14.68
N TYR A 245 -9.73 6.02 15.03
CA TYR A 245 -9.45 5.38 16.30
C TYR A 245 -8.35 6.13 17.03
N THR A 246 -8.45 6.21 18.35
CA THR A 246 -7.26 6.39 19.18
C THR A 246 -6.53 5.05 19.27
N TYR A 247 -5.20 5.11 19.37
CA TYR A 247 -4.34 3.93 19.40
C TYR A 247 -3.35 4.04 20.55
N HIS A 248 -3.34 3.02 21.41
CA HIS A 248 -2.42 2.92 22.54
C HIS A 248 -2.05 1.45 22.77
N ASN A 249 -0.77 1.12 22.58
CA ASN A 249 -0.22 -0.23 22.79
C ASN A 249 -1.06 -1.36 22.15
N GLY A 250 -1.60 -1.14 20.95
CA GLY A 250 -2.42 -2.13 20.24
C GLY A 250 -3.88 -2.17 20.54
N GLN A 251 -4.34 -1.31 21.43
CA GLN A 251 -5.75 -1.11 21.66
C GLN A 251 -6.23 0.01 20.75
N LEU A 252 -7.26 -0.28 19.96
CA LEU A 252 -7.97 0.69 19.13
C LEU A 252 -9.30 1.03 19.78
N GLN A 253 -9.55 2.32 19.98
CA GLN A 253 -10.85 2.81 20.45
C GLN A 253 -11.42 3.79 19.43
N ALA A 254 -12.57 3.44 18.86
CA ALA A 254 -13.26 4.30 17.89
C ALA A 254 -13.66 5.63 18.56
N GLN A 255 -13.39 6.74 17.87
CA GLN A 255 -13.73 8.08 18.36
C GLN A 255 -14.55 8.91 17.36
N GLN A 256 -14.52 8.56 16.08
CA GLN A 256 -15.30 9.24 15.06
C GLN A 256 -15.54 8.31 13.87
N THR A 257 -16.77 8.33 13.37
CA THR A 257 -17.12 7.82 12.05
C THR A 257 -17.47 9.00 11.14
N ILE A 258 -16.89 9.05 9.95
CA ILE A 258 -17.16 10.12 8.97
C ILE A 258 -17.32 9.54 7.57
N ARG A 259 -18.27 10.07 6.81
CA ARG A 259 -18.60 9.55 5.47
C ARG A 259 -17.50 9.85 4.46
N ALA A 260 -17.12 8.84 3.68
CA ALA A 260 -16.27 9.00 2.49
C ALA A 260 -17.13 9.27 1.24
N HIS A 261 -18.39 8.84 1.23
CA HIS A 261 -19.27 9.00 0.08
C HIS A 261 -20.20 10.22 0.18
N PHE A 262 -20.83 10.58 -0.94
CA PHE A 262 -21.84 11.65 -1.00
C PHE A 262 -23.21 11.19 -1.42
N ARG A 263 -23.32 9.95 -1.90
CA ARG A 263 -24.60 9.28 -2.16
C ARG A 263 -25.40 9.11 -0.86
N LYS A 264 -26.69 8.78 -0.97
CA LYS A 264 -27.57 8.57 0.19
C LYS A 264 -27.05 7.44 1.09
N GLU A 265 -27.20 7.57 2.40
CA GLU A 265 -26.90 6.50 3.34
C GLU A 265 -27.68 5.22 3.01
N GLY A 266 -27.06 4.06 3.24
CA GLY A 266 -27.61 2.76 2.83
C GLY A 266 -27.51 2.44 1.34
N SER A 267 -26.84 3.28 0.54
CA SER A 267 -26.47 2.89 -0.84
C SER A 267 -25.41 1.79 -0.82
N ASP A 268 -25.32 1.02 -1.90
CA ASP A 268 -24.16 0.16 -2.13
C ASP A 268 -22.91 1.01 -2.34
N PHE A 269 -22.01 1.00 -1.35
CA PHE A 269 -20.75 1.72 -1.36
C PHE A 269 -19.59 0.80 -1.78
N ASN A 270 -18.55 1.43 -2.31
CA ASN A 270 -17.36 0.76 -2.83
C ASN A 270 -16.10 1.56 -2.46
N SER A 271 -15.91 1.84 -1.17
CA SER A 271 -14.67 2.47 -0.72
C SER A 271 -13.47 1.54 -0.95
N ALA A 272 -12.27 2.11 -1.07
CA ALA A 272 -11.07 1.34 -1.39
C ALA A 272 -9.88 1.72 -0.51
N ASP A 273 -9.10 2.71 -0.91
CA ASP A 273 -7.78 2.92 -0.33
C ASP A 273 -7.76 4.12 0.62
N ILE A 274 -6.78 4.17 1.53
CA ILE A 274 -6.66 5.22 2.54
C ILE A 274 -5.20 5.53 2.83
N HIS A 275 -4.82 6.80 2.76
CA HIS A 275 -3.45 7.25 3.06
C HIS A 275 -3.45 8.60 3.75
N LEU A 276 -2.50 8.78 4.65
CA LEU A 276 -2.16 10.08 5.21
C LEU A 276 -1.08 10.76 4.37
N SER A 277 -1.09 12.09 4.36
CA SER A 277 0.10 12.84 3.95
C SER A 277 1.28 12.55 4.90
N PRO A 278 2.54 12.61 4.44
CA PRO A 278 3.71 12.33 5.27
C PRO A 278 3.81 13.21 6.53
N ASP A 279 3.26 14.43 6.48
CA ASP A 279 3.18 15.34 7.63
C ASP A 279 2.01 15.06 8.58
N GLY A 280 1.18 14.06 8.29
CA GLY A 280 0.01 13.66 9.08
C GLY A 280 -1.19 14.63 9.01
N ARG A 281 -1.08 15.76 8.30
CA ARG A 281 -2.07 16.85 8.36
C ARG A 281 -3.34 16.58 7.55
N PHE A 282 -3.26 15.69 6.56
CA PHE A 282 -4.36 15.37 5.67
C PHE A 282 -4.49 13.87 5.48
N LEU A 283 -5.73 13.42 5.37
CA LEU A 283 -6.07 12.04 5.04
C LEU A 283 -6.85 12.02 3.74
N TYR A 284 -6.55 11.03 2.91
CA TYR A 284 -7.16 10.80 1.62
C TYR A 284 -7.81 9.42 1.65
N ALA A 285 -9.00 9.31 1.07
CA ALA A 285 -9.66 8.03 0.86
C ALA A 285 -10.20 7.92 -0.56
N SER A 286 -10.05 6.79 -1.22
CA SER A 286 -10.62 6.59 -2.56
C SER A 286 -11.96 5.88 -2.50
N THR A 287 -12.90 6.34 -3.32
CA THR A 287 -14.18 5.68 -3.56
C THR A 287 -14.28 5.27 -5.02
N ARG A 288 -14.75 4.05 -5.26
CA ARG A 288 -14.90 3.48 -6.59
C ARG A 288 -16.31 3.76 -7.14
N ASP A 289 -16.70 2.99 -8.14
CA ASP A 289 -17.93 3.24 -8.89
C ASP A 289 -19.16 3.34 -7.97
N PRO A 290 -20.10 4.24 -8.31
CA PRO A 290 -20.10 5.11 -9.49
C PRO A 290 -19.35 6.45 -9.29
N GLU A 291 -18.83 6.74 -8.09
CA GLU A 291 -18.33 8.09 -7.76
C GLU A 291 -16.94 8.38 -8.34
N ASN A 292 -16.00 7.43 -8.23
CA ASN A 292 -14.65 7.54 -8.78
C ASN A 292 -13.90 8.80 -8.32
N ILE A 293 -13.81 9.00 -7.00
CA ILE A 293 -13.19 10.19 -6.38
C ILE A 293 -12.13 9.83 -5.33
N ILE A 294 -11.27 10.80 -5.05
CA ILE A 294 -10.45 10.89 -3.83
C ILE A 294 -11.09 11.93 -2.90
N VAL A 295 -11.50 11.49 -1.72
CA VAL A 295 -12.06 12.30 -0.64
C VAL A 295 -10.92 12.83 0.21
N ILE A 296 -11.00 14.10 0.62
CA ILE A 296 -9.93 14.80 1.30
C ILE A 296 -10.42 15.24 2.68
N PHE A 297 -9.69 14.84 3.71
CA PHE A 297 -9.95 15.20 5.10
C PHE A 297 -8.77 15.99 5.67
N ARG A 298 -9.07 16.99 6.49
CA ARG A 298 -8.10 17.60 7.41
C ARG A 298 -8.07 16.80 8.70
N VAL A 299 -6.88 16.51 9.19
CA VAL A 299 -6.65 15.86 10.48
C VAL A 299 -6.43 16.92 11.55
N ASN A 300 -7.19 16.86 12.64
CA ASN A 300 -6.86 17.59 13.85
C ASN A 300 -5.70 16.87 14.55
N SER A 301 -4.54 17.49 14.68
CA SER A 301 -3.34 16.83 15.23
C SER A 301 -3.44 16.45 16.71
N ALA A 302 -4.28 17.16 17.48
CA ALA A 302 -4.43 16.93 18.92
C ALA A 302 -5.41 15.78 19.22
N SER A 303 -6.53 15.73 18.51
CA SER A 303 -7.58 14.72 18.73
C SER A 303 -7.61 13.60 17.70
N GLY A 304 -6.97 13.74 16.55
CA GLY A 304 -7.07 12.79 15.44
C GLY A 304 -8.42 12.82 14.72
N ARG A 305 -9.30 13.77 15.04
CA ARG A 305 -10.60 13.89 14.36
C ARG A 305 -10.43 14.43 12.94
N LEU A 306 -11.27 13.92 12.04
CA LEU A 306 -11.31 14.25 10.62
C LEU A 306 -12.38 15.29 10.33
N THR A 307 -12.07 16.23 9.45
CA THR A 307 -13.04 17.15 8.83
C THR A 307 -12.94 17.01 7.32
N SER A 308 -14.04 16.72 6.63
CA SER A 308 -14.04 16.70 5.16
C SER A 308 -13.83 18.11 4.60
N ILE A 309 -12.87 18.27 3.69
CA ILE A 309 -12.48 19.59 3.14
C ILE A 309 -12.52 19.65 1.60
N GLY A 310 -12.85 18.54 0.95
CA GLY A 310 -12.99 18.47 -0.49
C GLY A 310 -13.05 17.06 -1.04
N ARG A 311 -13.32 16.99 -2.34
CA ARG A 311 -13.32 15.77 -3.15
C ARG A 311 -12.67 16.10 -4.48
N GLN A 312 -12.02 15.11 -5.08
CA GLN A 312 -11.33 15.24 -6.35
C GLN A 312 -11.67 14.04 -7.22
N PRO A 313 -12.27 14.22 -8.42
CA PRO A 313 -12.36 13.15 -9.41
C PRO A 313 -10.99 12.51 -9.65
N SER A 314 -10.91 11.18 -9.62
CA SER A 314 -9.65 10.42 -9.74
C SER A 314 -9.05 10.48 -11.15
N GLY A 315 -9.82 10.97 -12.13
CA GLY A 315 -9.40 11.08 -13.52
C GLY A 315 -9.47 9.77 -14.31
N GLY A 316 -10.23 8.79 -13.82
CA GLY A 316 -10.52 7.51 -14.45
C GLY A 316 -11.66 6.79 -13.72
N SER A 317 -11.80 5.47 -13.93
CA SER A 317 -12.81 4.62 -13.27
C SER A 317 -12.15 3.59 -12.34
N HIS A 318 -12.80 3.33 -11.22
CA HIS A 318 -12.41 2.38 -10.18
C HIS A 318 -11.02 2.68 -9.58
N PRO A 319 -10.82 3.83 -8.91
CA PRO A 319 -9.58 4.17 -8.21
C PRO A 319 -9.35 3.25 -7.00
N ARG A 320 -8.88 2.03 -7.26
CA ARG A 320 -8.70 0.98 -6.24
C ARG A 320 -7.52 1.24 -5.32
N ASN A 321 -6.53 1.98 -5.79
CA ASN A 321 -5.34 2.32 -5.02
C ASN A 321 -4.79 3.68 -5.46
N PHE A 322 -4.13 4.37 -4.54
CA PHE A 322 -3.36 5.56 -4.84
C PHE A 322 -2.14 5.60 -3.92
N VAL A 323 -1.16 6.43 -4.26
CA VAL A 323 0.03 6.65 -3.43
C VAL A 323 0.32 8.13 -3.33
N ILE A 324 0.89 8.53 -2.20
CA ILE A 324 1.44 9.86 -1.99
C ILE A 324 2.96 9.75 -2.09
N ASP A 325 3.59 10.63 -2.87
CA ASP A 325 5.04 10.61 -2.98
C ASP A 325 5.72 10.99 -1.64
N PRO A 326 6.95 10.51 -1.39
CA PRO A 326 7.64 10.76 -0.11
C PRO A 326 7.82 12.25 0.22
N SER A 327 7.99 13.12 -0.78
CA SER A 327 8.11 14.57 -0.54
C SER A 327 6.78 15.22 -0.18
N GLY A 328 5.68 14.54 -0.44
CA GLY A 328 4.35 15.02 -0.19
C GLY A 328 3.87 16.11 -1.16
N LYS A 329 4.43 16.21 -2.35
CA LYS A 329 4.03 17.20 -3.36
C LYS A 329 3.00 16.65 -4.33
N TYR A 330 2.89 15.32 -4.44
CA TYR A 330 2.09 14.62 -5.44
C TYR A 330 1.27 13.49 -4.82
N LEU A 331 0.16 13.21 -5.46
CA LEU A 331 -0.67 12.02 -5.25
C LEU A 331 -0.92 11.38 -6.62
N LEU A 332 -0.71 10.07 -6.73
CA LEU A 332 -0.90 9.32 -7.96
C LEU A 332 -2.05 8.33 -7.74
N ALA A 333 -3.09 8.39 -8.58
CA ALA A 333 -4.26 7.52 -8.47
C ALA A 333 -4.26 6.47 -9.58
N ALA A 334 -4.30 5.19 -9.21
CA ALA A 334 -4.46 4.06 -10.13
C ALA A 334 -5.94 3.74 -10.34
N ASN A 335 -6.43 3.97 -11.55
CA ASN A 335 -7.80 3.72 -11.96
C ASN A 335 -7.86 2.37 -12.66
N GLN A 336 -8.29 1.33 -11.93
CA GLN A 336 -8.14 -0.05 -12.36
C GLN A 336 -8.88 -0.35 -13.67
N LEU A 337 -10.15 0.07 -13.77
CA LEU A 337 -11.01 -0.30 -14.89
C LEU A 337 -10.68 0.51 -16.15
N SER A 338 -10.34 1.78 -16.00
CA SER A 338 -9.90 2.60 -17.14
C SER A 338 -8.43 2.42 -17.50
N GLY A 339 -7.65 1.66 -16.70
CA GLY A 339 -6.29 1.28 -17.03
C GLY A 339 -5.28 2.42 -17.02
N ASN A 340 -5.49 3.48 -16.24
CA ASN A 340 -4.62 4.64 -16.22
C ASN A 340 -4.21 5.08 -14.81
N VAL A 341 -2.99 5.62 -14.70
CA VAL A 341 -2.49 6.28 -13.49
C VAL A 341 -2.44 7.78 -13.72
N VAL A 342 -3.13 8.55 -12.88
CA VAL A 342 -3.24 10.01 -12.99
C VAL A 342 -2.46 10.69 -11.88
N VAL A 343 -1.67 11.72 -12.24
CA VAL A 343 -0.88 12.48 -11.28
C VAL A 343 -1.61 13.77 -10.86
N PHE A 344 -1.66 14.01 -9.56
CA PHE A 344 -2.20 15.21 -8.94
C PHE A 344 -1.09 15.92 -8.17
N ARG A 345 -1.02 17.24 -8.30
CA ARG A 345 -0.25 18.08 -7.40
C ARG A 345 -1.06 18.32 -6.14
N ARG A 346 -0.44 18.11 -4.98
CA ARG A 346 -1.03 18.35 -3.68
C ARG A 346 -0.65 19.73 -3.16
N ASN A 347 -1.62 20.49 -2.69
CA ASN A 347 -1.36 21.69 -1.93
C ASN A 347 -1.07 21.29 -0.47
N MET A 348 0.18 21.38 -0.04
CA MET A 348 0.59 20.96 1.32
C MET A 348 -0.02 21.80 2.45
N ARG A 349 -0.56 22.99 2.16
CA ARG A 349 -1.21 23.84 3.18
C ARG A 349 -2.70 23.54 3.31
N THR A 350 -3.37 23.25 2.18
CA THR A 350 -4.82 23.07 2.14
C THR A 350 -5.26 21.62 1.99
N GLY A 351 -4.36 20.71 1.62
CA GLY A 351 -4.66 19.31 1.31
C GLY A 351 -5.31 19.09 -0.06
N ARG A 352 -5.74 20.16 -0.75
CA ARG A 352 -6.44 20.03 -2.03
C ARG A 352 -5.54 19.47 -3.13
N LEU A 353 -6.16 18.74 -4.05
CA LEU A 353 -5.51 18.14 -5.20
C LEU A 353 -5.81 18.96 -6.46
N ARG A 354 -4.85 19.03 -7.38
CA ARG A 354 -5.03 19.59 -8.71
C ARG A 354 -4.41 18.65 -9.73
N LYS A 355 -5.19 18.20 -10.71
CA LYS A 355 -4.69 17.35 -11.82
C LYS A 355 -3.54 18.07 -12.53
N THR A 356 -2.44 17.38 -12.80
CA THR A 356 -1.27 17.98 -13.46
C THR A 356 -1.36 17.96 -14.99
N GLY A 357 -2.28 17.17 -15.54
CA GLY A 357 -2.30 16.81 -16.96
C GLY A 357 -1.50 15.54 -17.28
N ILE A 358 -0.66 15.07 -16.36
CA ILE A 358 0.15 13.86 -16.54
C ILE A 358 -0.70 12.63 -16.23
N SER A 359 -0.76 11.71 -17.18
CA SER A 359 -1.40 10.40 -17.06
C SER A 359 -0.61 9.39 -17.90
N ILE A 360 -0.47 8.16 -17.38
CA ILE A 360 0.11 7.03 -18.12
C ILE A 360 -0.92 5.91 -18.27
N GLN A 361 -0.70 5.02 -19.24
CA GLN A 361 -1.46 3.78 -19.38
C GLN A 361 -0.75 2.64 -18.63
N ALA A 362 -1.51 1.96 -17.79
CA ALA A 362 -1.14 0.75 -17.08
C ALA A 362 -2.42 -0.07 -16.88
N PRO A 363 -2.82 -0.86 -17.89
CA PRO A 363 -4.02 -1.68 -17.83
C PRO A 363 -4.13 -2.49 -16.53
N GLY A 364 -5.30 -2.43 -15.89
CA GLY A 364 -5.57 -3.16 -14.66
C GLY A 364 -4.81 -2.68 -13.41
N ALA A 365 -4.16 -1.51 -13.45
CA ALA A 365 -3.39 -0.96 -12.33
C ALA A 365 -4.20 -0.97 -11.01
N SER A 366 -3.70 -1.68 -10.01
CA SER A 366 -4.40 -1.97 -8.77
C SER A 366 -3.56 -1.73 -7.51
N CYS A 367 -2.25 -1.50 -7.66
CA CYS A 367 -1.34 -1.14 -6.58
C CYS A 367 -0.21 -0.25 -7.09
N LEU A 368 0.16 0.77 -6.32
CA LEU A 368 1.26 1.71 -6.58
C LEU A 368 2.22 1.70 -5.39
N GLN A 369 3.51 1.51 -5.65
CA GLN A 369 4.58 1.67 -4.66
C GLN A 369 5.62 2.65 -5.20
N LEU A 370 6.00 3.65 -4.39
CA LEU A 370 7.03 4.64 -4.74
C LEU A 370 8.26 4.44 -3.87
N ARG A 371 9.45 4.50 -4.49
CA ARG A 371 10.71 4.45 -3.75
C ARG A 371 11.82 5.26 -4.41
N SER A 372 12.61 5.92 -3.57
CA SER A 372 13.84 6.62 -3.96
C SER A 372 15.05 5.71 -3.80
N TYR A 373 15.96 5.75 -4.77
CA TYR A 373 17.21 5.01 -4.80
C TYR A 373 18.38 5.99 -4.99
N HIS A 374 19.41 5.88 -4.16
CA HIS A 374 20.65 6.60 -4.36
C HIS A 374 21.55 5.77 -5.26
N VAL A 375 21.70 6.18 -6.51
CA VAL A 375 22.62 5.53 -7.44
C VAL A 375 23.97 6.21 -7.28
N THR A 376 24.89 5.55 -6.58
CA THR A 376 26.32 5.84 -6.73
C THR A 376 26.73 5.37 -8.12
N ARG A 377 27.06 6.33 -8.99
CA ARG A 377 27.65 6.04 -10.30
C ARG A 377 29.06 5.52 -10.15
#